data_AF-A0A6N7PZ24-F1
#
_entry.id   AF-A0A6N7PZ24-F1
#
_cell.length_a   1.000
_cell.length_b   1.000
_cell.length_c   1.000
_cell.angle_alpha   90.00
_cell.angle_beta   90.00
_cell.angle_gamma   90.00
#
_symmetry.space_group_name_H-M   'P 1'
#
loop_
_entity.id
_entity.type
_entity.pdbx_description
1 polymer ?
#
loop_
_entity_poly.entity_id
_entity_poly.type
_entity_poly.pdbx_seq_one_letter_code
_entity_poly.pdbx_strand_id
1 'polypeptide(L)'
;MKRSRVRERERIRAAVQTTDPAALATYASLLRPVVASLRALAEDATAAPSKRVHARAYLRREMLRGIRELEARIDAAAPTA
;
A
#
# COMPACT_ATOMS: atom_id res chain seq x y z
N MET A 1 -16.59 -7.55 19.25
CA MET A 1 -15.95 -7.15 17.97
C MET A 1 -14.42 -6.87 18.02
N LYS A 2 -13.70 -6.92 19.16
CA LYS A 2 -12.25 -6.62 19.19
C LYS A 2 -11.31 -7.74 18.70
N ARG A 3 -11.70 -9.02 18.81
CA ARG A 3 -10.83 -10.18 18.49
C ARG A 3 -10.55 -10.39 16.99
N SER A 4 -11.45 -9.98 16.10
CA SER A 4 -11.31 -10.18 14.65
C SER A 4 -10.19 -9.30 14.05
N ARG A 5 -10.15 -8.00 14.40
CA ARG A 5 -9.10 -7.08 13.92
C ARG A 5 -7.69 -7.43 14.41
N VAL A 6 -7.58 -8.04 15.59
CA VAL A 6 -6.29 -8.51 16.14
C VAL A 6 -5.78 -9.70 15.35
N ARG A 7 -6.62 -10.72 15.13
CA ARG A 7 -6.26 -11.90 14.31
C ARG A 7 -5.89 -11.53 12.88
N GLU A 8 -6.59 -10.56 12.30
CA GLU A 8 -6.28 -10.09 10.95
C GLU A 8 -4.93 -9.36 10.88
N ARG A 9 -4.62 -8.53 11.88
CA ARG A 9 -3.28 -7.93 12.03
C ARG A 9 -2.19 -8.97 12.24
N GLU A 10 -2.46 -10.02 13.01
CA GLU A 10 -1.51 -11.12 13.23
C GLU A 10 -1.27 -11.92 11.95
N ARG A 11 -2.32 -12.20 11.16
CA ARG A 11 -2.19 -12.82 9.83
C ARG A 11 -1.35 -11.99 8.87
N ILE A 12 -1.56 -10.67 8.83
CA ILE A 12 -0.75 -9.75 8.00
C ILE A 12 0.72 -9.73 8.45
N ARG A 13 1.00 -9.93 9.74
CA ARG A 13 2.36 -9.95 10.29
C ARG A 13 3.08 -11.29 10.13
N ALA A 14 2.36 -12.39 9.91
CA ALA A 14 2.98 -13.67 9.70
C ALA A 14 3.79 -13.63 8.40
N ALA A 15 5.10 -13.76 8.49
CA ALA A 15 5.97 -13.77 7.33
C ALA A 15 5.63 -14.99 6.46
N VAL A 16 5.27 -14.74 5.20
CA VAL A 16 5.13 -15.80 4.20
C VAL A 16 6.51 -16.40 3.96
N GLN A 17 6.63 -17.72 4.10
CA GLN A 17 7.86 -18.44 3.79
C GLN A 17 8.11 -18.31 2.28
N THR A 18 9.29 -17.82 1.90
CA THR A 18 9.72 -17.68 0.50
C THR A 18 10.94 -18.56 0.26
N THR A 19 11.02 -19.16 -0.93
CA THR A 19 12.20 -19.90 -1.39
C THR A 19 13.35 -18.97 -1.79
N ASP A 20 13.07 -17.68 -2.02
CA ASP A 20 14.07 -16.65 -2.33
C ASP A 20 13.81 -15.36 -1.51
N PRO A 21 14.47 -15.22 -0.35
CA PRO A 21 14.36 -14.03 0.50
C PRO A 21 14.98 -12.76 -0.13
N ALA A 22 16.00 -12.90 -0.98
CA ALA A 22 16.71 -11.76 -1.56
C ALA A 22 15.90 -11.10 -2.68
N ALA A 23 15.25 -11.91 -3.53
CA ALA A 23 14.31 -11.42 -4.53
C ALA A 23 13.11 -10.73 -3.87
N LEU A 24 12.56 -11.32 -2.79
CA LEU A 24 11.46 -10.71 -2.04
C LEU A 24 11.86 -9.35 -1.44
N ALA A 25 13.04 -9.25 -0.83
CA ALA A 25 13.54 -8.00 -0.26
C ALA A 25 13.75 -6.91 -1.33
N THR A 26 14.26 -7.30 -2.50
CA THR A 26 14.42 -6.41 -3.66
C THR A 26 13.06 -5.91 -4.14
N TYR A 27 12.10 -6.80 -4.37
CA TYR A 27 10.76 -6.44 -4.80
C TYR A 27 10.05 -5.54 -3.78
N ALA A 28 10.15 -5.85 -2.49
CA ALA A 28 9.62 -5.00 -1.42
C ALA A 28 10.25 -3.59 -1.43
N SER A 29 11.55 -3.49 -1.71
CA SER A 29 12.24 -2.20 -1.82
C SER A 29 11.74 -1.37 -3.01
N LEU A 30 11.34 -2.02 -4.11
CA LEU A 30 10.72 -1.36 -5.27
C LEU A 30 9.30 -0.85 -4.99
N LEU A 31 8.56 -1.50 -4.07
CA LEU A 31 7.21 -1.07 -3.69
C LEU A 31 7.19 0.05 -2.64
N ARG A 32 8.22 0.13 -1.78
CA ARG A 32 8.29 1.12 -0.68
C ARG A 32 8.03 2.57 -1.12
N PRO A 33 8.58 3.08 -2.24
CA PRO A 33 8.32 4.45 -2.68
C PRO A 33 6.85 4.69 -3.02
N VAL A 34 6.19 3.75 -3.72
CA VAL A 34 4.77 3.86 -4.10
C VAL A 34 3.89 3.93 -2.85
N VAL A 35 4.16 3.05 -1.88
CA VAL A 35 3.46 3.04 -0.59
C VAL A 35 3.71 4.33 0.20
N ALA A 36 4.94 4.85 0.20
CA ALA A 36 5.27 6.10 0.87
C ALA A 36 4.52 7.30 0.25
N SER A 37 4.44 7.37 -1.08
CA SER A 37 3.67 8.40 -1.77
C SER A 37 2.17 8.31 -1.46
N LEU A 38 1.59 7.10 -1.48
CA LEU A 38 0.18 6.89 -1.11
C LEU A 38 -0.10 7.30 0.33
N ARG A 39 0.83 7.00 1.25
CA ARG A 39 0.71 7.41 2.65
C ARG A 39 0.67 8.93 2.79
N ALA A 40 1.58 9.65 2.15
CA ALA A 40 1.58 11.12 2.19
C ALA A 40 0.27 11.71 1.64
N LEU A 41 -0.25 11.16 0.54
CA LEU A 41 -1.54 11.59 -0.03
C LEU A 41 -2.72 11.28 0.91
N ALA A 42 -2.70 10.12 1.58
CA ALA A 42 -3.73 9.76 2.56
C ALA A 42 -3.68 10.63 3.82
N GLU A 43 -2.49 10.97 4.29
CA GLU A 43 -2.29 11.91 5.40
C GLU A 43 -2.82 13.31 5.03
N ASP A 44 -2.57 13.80 3.82
CA ASP A 44 -3.15 15.07 3.33
C ASP A 44 -4.68 15.00 3.17
N ALA A 45 -5.21 13.89 2.65
CA ALA A 45 -6.65 13.68 2.50
C ALA A 45 -7.40 13.69 3.83
N THR A 46 -6.76 13.18 4.89
CA THR A 46 -7.32 13.12 6.25
C THR A 46 -7.02 14.35 7.10
N ALA A 47 -6.15 15.25 6.62
CA ALA A 47 -5.89 16.53 7.27
C ALA A 47 -7.15 17.41 7.33
N ALA A 48 -7.20 18.26 8.36
CA ALA A 48 -8.21 19.30 8.49
C ALA A 48 -8.21 20.20 7.24
N PRO A 49 -9.36 20.76 6.80
CA PRO A 49 -9.44 21.55 5.58
C PRO A 49 -8.44 22.69 5.49
N SER A 50 -8.12 23.35 6.61
CA SER A 50 -7.15 24.45 6.70
C SER A 50 -5.68 24.01 6.63
N LYS A 51 -5.40 22.71 6.83
CA LYS A 51 -4.05 22.11 6.79
C LYS A 51 -3.83 21.26 5.56
N ARG A 52 -4.87 21.08 4.73
CA ARG A 52 -4.81 20.29 3.52
C ARG A 52 -4.08 21.07 2.44
N VAL A 53 -3.05 20.46 1.86
CA VAL A 53 -2.21 21.07 0.82
C VAL A 53 -2.89 20.94 -0.54
N HIS A 54 -3.50 19.80 -0.83
CA HIS A 54 -4.06 19.52 -2.15
C HIS A 54 -5.60 19.52 -2.19
N ALA A 55 -6.14 19.84 -3.36
CA ALA A 55 -7.57 19.72 -3.61
C ALA A 55 -8.03 18.25 -3.53
N ARG A 56 -9.26 18.01 -3.06
CA ARG A 56 -9.83 16.66 -2.91
C ARG A 56 -9.85 15.87 -4.23
N ALA A 57 -10.08 16.55 -5.35
CA ALA A 57 -10.10 15.94 -6.68
C ALA A 57 -8.70 15.41 -7.07
N TYR A 58 -7.66 16.19 -6.79
CA TYR A 58 -6.26 15.77 -6.99
C TYR A 58 -5.95 14.54 -6.14
N LEU A 59 -6.22 14.61 -4.84
CA LEU A 59 -5.93 13.51 -3.91
C LEU A 59 -6.62 12.22 -4.32
N ARG A 60 -7.91 12.29 -4.68
CA ARG A 60 -8.65 11.12 -5.18
C ARG A 60 -8.01 10.51 -6.42
N ARG A 61 -7.64 11.33 -7.40
CA ARG A 61 -7.04 10.86 -8.66
C ARG A 61 -5.67 10.23 -8.43
N GLU A 62 -4.80 10.91 -7.68
CA GLU A 62 -3.44 10.42 -7.44
C GLU A 62 -3.40 9.17 -6.56
N MET A 63 -4.27 9.10 -5.54
CA MET A 63 -4.40 7.89 -4.72
C MET A 63 -4.89 6.71 -5.56
N LEU A 64 -5.91 6.91 -6.42
CA LEU A 64 -6.39 5.85 -7.32
C LEU A 64 -5.30 5.41 -8.31
N ARG A 65 -4.50 6.35 -8.83
CA ARG A 65 -3.36 6.02 -9.70
C ARG A 65 -2.34 5.13 -8.98
N GLY A 66 -1.94 5.51 -7.76
CA GLY A 66 -0.97 4.73 -6.99
C GLY A 66 -1.51 3.36 -6.57
N ILE A 67 -2.80 3.24 -6.26
CA ILE A 67 -3.43 1.94 -5.97
C ILE A 67 -3.40 1.04 -7.21
N ARG A 68 -3.79 1.55 -8.38
CA ARG A 68 -3.74 0.79 -9.64
C ARG A 68 -2.32 0.35 -10.02
N GLU A 69 -1.33 1.17 -9.72
CA GLU A 69 0.07 0.80 -9.91
C GLU A 69 0.47 -0.37 -9.00
N LEU A 70 0.04 -0.37 -7.74
CA LEU A 70 0.27 -1.50 -6.84
C LEU A 70 -0.46 -2.75 -7.32
N GLU A 71 -1.73 -2.62 -7.73
CA GLU A 71 -2.53 -3.73 -8.31
C GLU A 71 -1.80 -4.35 -9.51
N ALA A 72 -1.38 -3.54 -10.50
CA ALA A 72 -0.67 -4.03 -11.67
C ALA A 72 0.65 -4.73 -11.32
N ARG A 73 1.40 -4.23 -10.32
CA ARG A 73 2.64 -4.87 -9.87
C ARG A 73 2.38 -6.18 -9.13
N ILE A 74 1.28 -6.27 -8.36
CA ILE A 74 0.85 -7.50 -7.69
C ILE A 74 0.46 -8.53 -8.74
N ASP A 75 -0.34 -8.13 -9.74
CA ASP A 75 -0.77 -9.02 -10.82
C ASP A 75 0.43 -9.53 -11.64
N ALA A 76 1.44 -8.68 -11.88
CA ALA A 76 2.67 -9.10 -12.54
C ALA A 76 3.54 -10.06 -11.70
N ALA A 77 3.43 -10.00 -10.36
CA ALA A 77 4.16 -10.87 -9.45
C ALA A 77 3.39 -12.15 -9.10
N ALA A 78 2.07 -12.16 -9.29
CA ALA A 78 1.24 -13.35 -9.14
C ALA A 78 1.42 -14.23 -10.38
N PRO A 79 1.83 -15.50 -10.26
CA PRO A 79 1.80 -16.40 -11.38
C PRO A 79 0.36 -16.49 -11.90
N THR A 80 0.16 -16.28 -13.20
CA THR A 80 -1.11 -16.60 -13.85
C THR A 80 -1.35 -18.09 -13.66
N ALA A 81 -2.49 -18.42 -13.05
CA ALA A 81 -2.93 -19.80 -12.84
C ALA A 81 -3.23 -20.50 -14.17
#